data_AF-A0A2V8WYD1-F1
#
_entry.id   AF-A0A2V8WYD1-F1
#
_cell.length_a   1.000
_cell.length_b   1.000
_cell.length_c   1.000
_cell.angle_alpha   90.00
_cell.angle_beta   90.00
_cell.angle_gamma   90.00
#
_symmetry.space_group_name_H-M   'P 1'
#
loop_
_entity.id
_entity.type
_entity.pdbx_description
1 polymer ?
#
loop_
_entity_poly.entity_id
_entity_poly.type
_entity_poly.pdbx_seq_one_letter_code
_entity_poly.pdbx_strand_id
1 'polypeptide(L)'
;MRQTTYQTTIAVVQSVRTSLRIHVVGIAILLCLTLAFVALTSKDATPRILFLLFCLAFTGTSIAEYRKESVLAEDHLLVSSTVTELRRGRRGSRSIRYQFVAFDGKQYQGESDWGAHKVQVGSEVLVLYKPLDPAVNLPLPRFLFYSFRTT
;
A
#
# COMPACT_ATOMS: atom_id res chain seq x y z
N MET A 1 -20.31 20.66 -28.96
CA MET A 1 -19.36 19.55 -28.71
C MET A 1 -18.25 20.07 -27.81
N ARG A 2 -18.19 19.66 -26.53
CA ARG A 2 -17.09 20.03 -25.62
C ARG A 2 -15.96 19.01 -25.80
N GLN A 3 -14.86 19.43 -26.41
CA GLN A 3 -13.62 18.66 -26.41
C GLN A 3 -13.01 18.76 -25.01
N THR A 4 -13.08 17.69 -24.24
CA THR A 4 -12.30 17.53 -23.01
C THR A 4 -10.87 17.20 -23.40
N THR A 5 -10.01 18.21 -23.43
CA THR A 5 -8.56 18.08 -23.57
C THR A 5 -8.02 17.39 -22.31
N TYR A 6 -7.81 16.09 -22.36
CA TYR A 6 -7.06 15.37 -21.33
C TYR A 6 -5.60 15.78 -21.44
N GLN A 7 -5.15 16.69 -20.57
CA GLN A 7 -3.72 16.97 -20.45
C GLN A 7 -3.03 15.68 -20.01
N THR A 8 -2.27 15.09 -20.92
CA THR A 8 -1.41 13.95 -20.65
C THR A 8 -0.21 14.48 -19.88
N THR A 9 -0.33 14.53 -18.55
CA THR A 9 0.79 14.91 -17.68
C THR A 9 1.86 13.83 -17.80
N ILE A 10 2.93 14.15 -18.53
CA ILE A 10 4.12 13.32 -18.69
C ILE A 10 4.65 12.98 -17.30
N ALA A 11 5.02 11.71 -17.08
CA ALA A 11 5.56 11.20 -15.83
C ALA A 11 6.70 12.11 -15.33
N VAL A 12 6.41 12.93 -14.33
CA VAL A 12 7.45 13.68 -13.62
C VAL A 12 8.21 12.64 -12.80
N VAL A 13 9.42 12.32 -13.24
CA VAL A 13 10.37 11.46 -12.51
C VAL A 13 10.84 12.24 -11.28
N GLN A 14 9.99 12.31 -10.27
CA GLN A 14 10.37 12.80 -8.95
C GLN A 14 11.04 11.66 -8.21
N SER A 15 12.32 11.84 -7.85
CA SER A 15 13.01 10.97 -6.92
C SER A 15 12.35 11.10 -5.56
N VAL A 16 11.63 10.08 -5.12
CA VAL A 16 10.95 10.10 -3.83
C VAL A 16 11.83 9.45 -2.78
N ARG A 17 12.06 10.13 -1.67
CA ARG A 17 12.83 9.54 -0.57
C ARG A 17 11.94 8.59 0.22
N THR A 18 12.29 7.32 0.24
CA THR A 18 11.68 6.28 1.06
C THR A 18 12.10 6.42 2.52
N SER A 19 11.13 6.52 3.43
CA SER A 19 11.36 6.49 4.88
C SER A 19 10.51 5.42 5.52
N LEU A 20 11.14 4.52 6.28
CA LEU A 20 10.45 3.46 7.02
C LEU A 20 9.63 4.06 8.16
N ARG A 21 8.38 3.62 8.33
CA ARG A 21 7.47 4.07 9.39
C ARG A 21 7.78 3.33 10.69
N ILE A 22 8.78 3.83 11.41
CA ILE A 22 9.26 3.25 12.67
C ILE A 22 8.13 3.07 13.69
N HIS A 23 7.14 3.97 13.71
CA HIS A 23 5.96 3.85 14.58
C HIS A 23 5.15 2.57 14.36
N VAL A 24 4.98 2.12 13.12
CA VAL A 24 4.24 0.89 12.81
C VAL A 24 4.96 -0.33 13.37
N VAL A 25 6.29 -0.36 13.20
CA VAL A 25 7.15 -1.40 13.76
C VAL A 25 7.13 -1.35 15.29
N GLY A 26 7.22 -0.16 15.89
CA GLY A 26 7.16 0.03 17.33
C GLY A 26 5.85 -0.46 17.96
N ILE A 27 4.70 -0.14 17.36
CA ILE A 27 3.39 -0.61 17.82
C ILE A 27 3.30 -2.14 17.73
N ALA A 28 3.78 -2.74 16.64
CA ALA A 28 3.79 -4.19 16.47
C ALA A 28 4.63 -4.89 17.55
N ILE A 29 5.82 -4.36 17.84
CA ILE A 29 6.70 -4.87 18.91
C ILE A 29 5.99 -4.76 20.27
N LEU A 30 5.40 -3.60 20.58
CA LEU A 30 4.72 -3.38 21.85
C LEU A 30 3.54 -4.35 22.03
N LEU A 31 2.77 -4.61 20.97
CA LEU A 31 1.67 -5.57 21.00
C LEU A 31 2.16 -7.02 21.19
N CYS A 32 3.31 -7.38 20.59
CA CYS A 32 3.93 -8.68 20.85
C CYS A 32 4.39 -8.81 22.32
N LEU A 33 4.96 -7.74 22.90
CA LEU A 33 5.40 -7.74 24.30
C LEU A 33 4.23 -7.86 25.28
N THR A 34 3.13 -7.13 25.05
CA THR A 34 1.95 -7.20 25.93
C THR A 34 1.32 -8.59 25.90
N LEU A 35 1.17 -9.18 24.70
CA LEU A 35 0.64 -10.52 24.56
C LEU A 35 1.58 -11.60 25.13
N ALA A 36 2.91 -11.44 24.97
CA ALA A 36 3.90 -12.32 25.60
C ALA A 36 3.78 -12.27 27.14
N PHE A 37 3.60 -11.07 27.71
CA PHE A 37 3.40 -10.89 29.14
C PHE A 37 2.11 -11.59 29.64
N VAL A 38 1.01 -11.49 28.88
CA VAL A 38 -0.25 -12.20 29.18
C VAL A 38 -0.07 -13.73 29.07
N ALA A 39 0.68 -14.21 28.10
CA ALA A 39 0.97 -15.63 27.91
C ALA A 39 1.87 -16.21 29.03
N LEU A 40 2.79 -15.40 29.56
CA LEU A 40 3.66 -15.78 30.69
C LEU A 40 2.93 -15.79 32.03
N THR A 41 2.00 -14.84 32.24
CA THR A 41 1.24 -14.69 33.48
C THR A 41 0.07 -15.65 33.59
N SER A 42 -0.37 -16.26 32.48
CA SER A 42 -1.41 -17.29 32.47
C SER A 42 -0.85 -18.67 32.82
N LYS A 43 -1.56 -19.36 33.71
CA LYS A 43 -1.26 -20.75 34.12
C LYS A 43 -1.67 -21.78 33.07
N ASP A 44 -2.61 -21.43 32.20
CA ASP A 44 -3.15 -22.33 31.18
C ASP A 44 -2.30 -22.34 29.90
N ALA A 45 -2.21 -23.50 29.24
CA ALA A 45 -1.46 -23.66 28.00
C ALA A 45 -2.14 -22.98 26.79
N THR A 46 -3.46 -22.84 26.82
CA THR A 46 -4.28 -22.27 25.74
C THR A 46 -3.85 -20.86 25.29
N PRO A 47 -3.69 -19.86 26.18
CA PRO A 47 -3.25 -18.52 25.78
C PRO A 47 -1.85 -18.50 25.17
N ARG A 48 -0.96 -19.42 25.56
CA ARG A 48 0.38 -19.54 24.98
C ARG A 48 0.34 -20.02 23.53
N ILE A 49 -0.50 -21.02 23.25
CA ILE A 49 -0.69 -21.56 21.89
C ILE A 49 -1.35 -20.50 20.99
N LEU A 50 -2.41 -19.83 21.48
CA LEU A 50 -3.06 -18.75 20.74
C LEU A 50 -2.11 -17.59 20.45
N PHE A 51 -1.27 -17.23 21.41
CA PHE A 51 -0.23 -16.22 21.23
C PHE A 51 0.77 -16.61 20.14
N LEU A 52 1.30 -17.84 20.18
CA LEU A 52 2.23 -18.34 19.16
C LEU A 52 1.61 -18.33 17.77
N LEU A 53 0.37 -18.80 17.63
CA LEU A 53 -0.34 -18.79 16.35
C LEU A 53 -0.56 -17.35 15.84
N PHE A 54 -0.96 -16.44 16.72
CA PHE A 54 -1.14 -15.03 16.37
C PHE A 54 0.18 -14.39 15.93
N CYS A 55 1.27 -14.61 16.67
CA CYS A 55 2.59 -14.09 16.31
C CYS A 55 3.08 -14.63 14.96
N LEU A 56 2.92 -15.92 14.69
CA LEU A 56 3.30 -16.51 13.40
C LEU A 56 2.47 -15.93 12.26
N ALA A 57 1.15 -15.84 12.43
CA ALA A 57 0.26 -15.27 11.43
C ALA A 57 0.59 -13.79 11.16
N PHE A 58 0.76 -13.00 12.22
CA PHE A 58 1.06 -11.57 12.12
C PHE A 58 2.45 -11.30 11.51
N THR A 59 3.46 -12.07 11.92
CA THR A 59 4.82 -11.95 11.37
C THR A 59 4.82 -12.37 9.89
N GLY A 60 4.14 -13.46 9.54
CA GLY A 60 4.02 -13.92 8.16
C GLY A 60 3.37 -12.90 7.24
N THR A 61 2.22 -12.32 7.65
CA THR A 61 1.55 -11.28 6.86
C THR A 61 2.40 -10.01 6.76
N SER A 62 3.05 -9.60 7.85
CA SER A 62 3.92 -8.42 7.86
C SER A 62 5.14 -8.59 6.95
N ILE A 63 5.79 -9.75 6.97
CA ILE A 63 6.92 -10.05 6.06
C ILE A 63 6.47 -10.06 4.61
N ALA A 64 5.30 -10.64 4.32
CA ALA A 64 4.77 -10.68 2.95
C ALA A 64 4.50 -9.27 2.41
N GLU A 65 3.85 -8.41 3.20
CA GLU A 65 3.59 -7.02 2.82
C GLU A 65 4.89 -6.21 2.76
N TYR A 66 5.81 -6.38 3.72
CA TYR A 66 7.12 -5.73 3.70
C TYR A 66 7.93 -6.07 2.44
N ARG A 67 7.93 -7.34 2.02
CA ARG A 67 8.62 -7.78 0.79
C ARG A 67 8.00 -7.18 -0.47
N LYS A 68 6.66 -7.10 -0.54
CA LYS A 68 5.98 -6.44 -1.67
C LYS A 68 6.34 -4.97 -1.72
N GLU A 69 6.30 -4.29 -0.58
CA GLU A 69 6.64 -2.87 -0.50
C GLU A 69 8.11 -2.61 -0.76
N SER A 70 9.04 -3.47 -0.31
CA SER A 70 10.48 -3.28 -0.51
C SER A 70 10.86 -3.33 -1.99
N VAL A 71 10.26 -4.25 -2.76
CA VAL A 71 10.48 -4.35 -4.21
C VAL A 71 10.05 -3.05 -4.91
N LEU A 72 8.93 -2.46 -4.48
CA LEU A 72 8.43 -1.18 -4.98
C LEU A 72 9.12 0.04 -4.34
N ALA A 73 9.89 -0.12 -3.27
CA ALA A 73 10.61 0.98 -2.62
C ALA A 73 12.02 1.15 -3.21
N GLU A 74 12.63 0.09 -3.72
CA GLU A 74 14.00 0.14 -4.27
C GLU A 74 14.06 0.62 -5.72
N ASP A 75 13.14 0.16 -6.58
CA ASP A 75 13.17 0.43 -8.03
C ASP A 75 11.79 0.87 -8.52
N HIS A 76 11.51 2.17 -8.37
CA HIS A 76 10.19 2.72 -8.65
C HIS A 76 10.23 4.05 -9.37
N LEU A 77 9.17 4.29 -10.14
CA LEU A 77 8.82 5.60 -10.64
C LEU A 77 7.46 6.02 -10.08
N LEU A 78 7.37 7.31 -9.77
CA LEU A 78 6.14 7.93 -9.30
C LEU A 78 5.39 8.52 -10.51
N VAL A 79 4.08 8.29 -10.56
CA VAL A 79 3.21 8.81 -11.61
C VAL A 79 1.88 9.24 -11.03
N SER A 80 1.30 10.32 -11.57
CA SER A 80 -0.08 10.69 -11.28
C SER A 80 -1.02 9.75 -12.04
N SER A 81 -1.91 9.09 -11.31
CA SER A 81 -2.94 8.22 -11.86
C SER A 81 -4.32 8.83 -11.66
N THR A 82 -5.25 8.52 -12.56
CA THR A 82 -6.64 8.95 -12.44
C THR A 82 -7.50 7.77 -12.03
N VAL A 83 -8.35 7.97 -11.03
CA VAL A 83 -9.30 6.94 -10.56
C VAL A 83 -10.42 6.80 -11.58
N THR A 84 -10.56 5.60 -12.14
CA THR A 84 -11.55 5.28 -13.18
C THR A 84 -12.80 4.64 -12.61
N GLU A 85 -12.67 3.82 -11.57
CA GLU A 85 -13.80 3.13 -10.94
C GLU A 85 -13.68 3.06 -9.42
N LEU A 86 -14.83 3.02 -8.75
CA LEU A 86 -14.97 2.73 -7.33
C LEU A 86 -15.86 1.51 -7.17
N ARG A 87 -15.32 0.42 -6.64
CA ARG A 87 -16.08 -0.80 -6.33
C ARG A 87 -16.31 -0.90 -4.83
N ARG A 88 -17.52 -1.27 -4.44
CA ARG A 88 -17.89 -1.49 -3.04
C ARG A 88 -17.88 -2.99 -2.76
N GLY A 89 -17.02 -3.42 -1.85
CA GLY A 89 -16.90 -4.80 -1.40
C GLY A 89 -17.96 -5.19 -0.38
N ARG A 90 -18.08 -6.51 -0.15
CA ARG A 90 -19.14 -7.12 0.68
C ARG A 90 -19.11 -6.73 2.18
N ARG A 91 -17.99 -6.22 2.69
CA ARG A 91 -17.82 -5.84 4.11
C ARG A 91 -17.58 -4.35 4.33
N GLY A 92 -18.12 -3.50 3.45
CA GLY A 92 -17.88 -2.05 3.51
C GLY A 92 -16.46 -1.64 3.07
N SER A 93 -15.62 -2.60 2.67
CA SER A 93 -14.40 -2.29 1.93
C SER A 93 -14.75 -1.60 0.61
N ARG A 94 -13.89 -0.72 0.15
CA ARG A 94 -14.04 -0.05 -1.13
C ARG A 94 -12.71 -0.20 -1.88
N SER A 95 -12.75 -0.72 -3.10
CA SER A 95 -11.59 -0.73 -3.99
C SER A 95 -11.70 0.37 -5.03
N ILE A 96 -10.55 0.98 -5.33
CA ILE A 96 -10.39 1.91 -6.43
C ILE A 96 -9.72 1.18 -7.58
N ARG A 97 -10.20 1.43 -8.79
CA ARG A 97 -9.47 1.16 -10.01
C ARG A 97 -8.92 2.47 -10.53
N TYR A 98 -7.66 2.46 -10.93
CA TYR A 98 -6.99 3.64 -11.44
C TYR A 98 -6.23 3.32 -12.71
N GLN A 99 -5.96 4.37 -13.47
CA GLN A 99 -5.27 4.34 -14.74
C GLN A 99 -4.08 5.30 -14.67
N PHE A 100 -2.94 4.89 -15.21
CA PHE A 100 -1.79 5.77 -15.40
C PHE A 100 -1.09 5.47 -16.72
N VAL A 101 -0.25 6.40 -17.17
CA VAL A 101 0.60 6.22 -18.34
C VAL A 101 2.03 5.98 -17.85
N ALA A 102 2.61 4.83 -18.17
CA ALA A 102 3.97 4.51 -17.78
C ALA A 102 4.99 5.23 -18.68
N PHE A 103 6.27 5.12 -18.36
CA PHE A 103 7.36 5.77 -19.10
C PHE A 103 7.44 5.33 -20.57
N ASP A 104 6.98 4.13 -20.89
CA ASP A 104 6.89 3.62 -22.27
C ASP A 104 5.73 4.25 -23.09
N GLY A 105 4.98 5.18 -22.49
CA GLY A 105 3.84 5.85 -23.10
C GLY A 105 2.58 4.99 -23.16
N LYS A 106 2.60 3.77 -22.62
CA LYS A 106 1.42 2.90 -22.59
C LYS A 106 0.60 3.14 -21.34
N GLN A 107 -0.69 2.89 -21.50
CA GLN A 107 -1.66 3.01 -20.43
C GLN A 107 -1.78 1.70 -19.66
N TYR A 108 -1.63 1.78 -18.34
CA TYR A 108 -1.77 0.67 -17.41
C TYR A 108 -2.92 0.91 -16.44
N GLN A 109 -3.46 -0.17 -15.91
CA GLN A 109 -4.53 -0.16 -14.91
C GLN A 109 -4.05 -0.88 -13.65
N GLY A 110 -4.47 -0.36 -12.51
CA GLY A 110 -4.24 -0.98 -11.21
C GLY A 110 -5.51 -0.98 -10.36
N GLU A 111 -5.54 -1.86 -9.37
CA GLU A 111 -6.64 -1.96 -8.41
C GLU A 111 -6.08 -1.94 -6.99
N SER A 112 -6.73 -1.19 -6.10
CA SER A 112 -6.34 -1.09 -4.70
C SER A 112 -7.55 -0.95 -3.80
N ASP A 113 -7.63 -1.80 -2.78
CA ASP A 113 -8.64 -1.79 -1.71
C ASP A 113 -8.42 -0.71 -0.63
N TRP A 114 -7.40 0.16 -0.78
CA TRP A 114 -7.01 1.12 0.27
C TRP A 114 -7.39 2.56 -0.10
N GLY A 115 -7.85 3.34 0.90
CA GLY A 115 -8.03 4.79 0.77
C GLY A 115 -9.34 5.28 0.17
N ALA A 116 -10.24 4.40 -0.25
CA ALA A 116 -11.49 4.77 -0.94
C ALA A 116 -12.57 5.47 -0.06
N HIS A 117 -12.25 5.82 1.18
CA HIS A 117 -13.17 6.61 2.03
C HIS A 117 -13.23 8.09 1.62
N LYS A 118 -12.20 8.62 0.94
CA LYS A 118 -12.15 10.04 0.51
C LYS A 118 -11.88 10.23 -0.98
N VAL A 119 -11.67 9.16 -1.73
CA VAL A 119 -11.31 9.19 -3.16
C VAL A 119 -12.59 9.08 -4.00
N GLN A 120 -12.71 9.91 -5.04
CA GLN A 120 -13.82 9.91 -6.00
C GLN A 120 -13.33 9.50 -7.39
N VAL A 121 -14.24 9.07 -8.27
CA VAL A 121 -13.91 8.87 -9.69
C VAL A 121 -13.43 10.20 -10.27
N GLY A 122 -12.35 10.16 -11.06
CA GLY A 122 -11.67 11.34 -11.60
C GLY A 122 -10.68 12.00 -10.64
N SER A 123 -10.58 11.55 -9.38
CA SER A 123 -9.53 12.05 -8.47
C SER A 123 -8.16 11.60 -8.95
N GLU A 124 -7.17 12.47 -8.78
CA GLU A 124 -5.76 12.12 -8.97
C GLU A 124 -5.21 11.42 -7.73
N VAL A 125 -4.45 10.34 -7.96
CA VAL A 125 -3.78 9.57 -6.93
C VAL A 125 -2.36 9.26 -7.41
N LEU A 126 -1.38 9.51 -6.55
CA LEU A 126 0.00 9.16 -6.84
C LEU A 126 0.20 7.64 -6.70
N VAL A 127 0.80 7.04 -7.73
CA VAL A 127 1.07 5.62 -7.83
C VAL A 127 2.55 5.40 -8.05
N LEU A 128 3.09 4.40 -7.36
CA LEU A 128 4.42 3.85 -7.58
C LEU A 128 4.30 2.62 -8.45
N TYR A 129 5.12 2.53 -9.48
CA TYR A 129 5.18 1.35 -10.34
C TYR A 129 6.62 0.99 -10.65
N LYS A 130 6.85 -0.30 -10.97
CA LYS A 130 8.15 -0.79 -11.40
C LYS A 130 8.34 -0.50 -12.90
N PRO A 131 9.39 0.22 -13.33
CA PRO A 131 9.54 0.64 -14.73
C PRO A 131 9.65 -0.53 -15.71
N LEU A 132 10.34 -1.60 -15.31
CA LEU A 132 10.52 -2.81 -16.10
C LEU A 132 9.28 -3.73 -16.09
N ASP A 133 8.37 -3.54 -15.14
CA ASP A 133 7.11 -4.29 -15.04
C ASP A 133 5.99 -3.42 -14.44
N PRO A 134 5.34 -2.56 -15.26
CA PRO A 134 4.32 -1.63 -14.76
C PRO A 134 3.05 -2.30 -14.22
N ALA A 135 2.88 -3.61 -14.42
CA ALA A 135 1.81 -4.37 -13.77
C ALA A 135 2.01 -4.45 -12.25
N VAL A 136 3.26 -4.34 -11.78
CA VAL A 136 3.58 -4.18 -10.37
C VAL A 136 3.48 -2.71 -10.01
N ASN A 137 2.32 -2.32 -9.48
CA ASN A 137 2.05 -0.94 -9.08
C ASN A 137 1.24 -0.88 -7.78
N LEU A 138 1.40 0.22 -7.03
CA LEU A 138 0.73 0.43 -5.76
C LEU A 138 0.52 1.94 -5.49
N PRO A 139 -0.67 2.38 -5.04
CA PRO A 139 -0.88 3.76 -4.65
C PRO A 139 -0.08 4.11 -3.40
N LEU A 140 0.49 5.31 -3.33
CA LEU A 140 1.25 5.77 -2.15
C LEU A 140 0.52 5.58 -0.81
N PRO A 141 -0.81 5.85 -0.71
CA PRO A 141 -1.53 5.67 0.55
C PRO A 141 -1.55 4.24 1.07
N ARG A 142 -1.33 3.22 0.22
CA ARG A 142 -1.41 1.80 0.57
C ARG A 142 -0.15 1.26 1.24
N PHE A 143 0.98 1.95 1.12
CA PHE A 143 2.22 1.53 1.79
C PHE A 143 2.07 1.68 3.31
N LEU A 144 2.24 0.57 4.02
CA LEU A 144 2.17 0.44 5.47
C LEU A 144 3.52 0.71 6.12
N PHE A 145 4.60 0.16 5.54
CA PHE A 145 5.94 0.23 6.11
C PHE A 145 6.73 1.41 5.58
N TYR A 146 6.45 1.86 4.37
CA TYR A 146 7.14 2.99 3.76
C TYR A 146 6.28 4.25 3.73
N SER A 147 6.95 5.38 3.86
CA SER A 147 6.43 6.71 3.61
C SER A 147 7.31 7.39 2.57
N PHE A 148 6.66 8.24 1.78
CA PHE A 148 7.21 8.79 0.57
C PHE A 148 7.09 10.31 0.68
N ARG A 149 8.23 11.00 0.65
CA ARG A 149 8.27 12.46 0.65
C ARG A 149 8.78 12.94 -0.71
N THR A 150 7.95 13.74 -1.38
CA THR A 150 8.34 14.52 -2.56
C THR A 150 9.26 15.64 -2.08
N THR A 151 10.51 15.65 -2.55
CA THR A 151 11.45 16.77 -2.38
C THR A 151 11.16 17.87 -3.38
#